data_AF-A0A6V7LUA6-F1
#
_entry.id   AF-A0A6V7LUA6-F1
#
_cell.length_a   1.000
_cell.length_b   1.000
_cell.length_c   1.000
_cell.angle_alpha   90.00
_cell.angle_beta   90.00
_cell.angle_gamma   90.00
#
_symmetry.space_group_name_H-M   'P 1'
#
loop_
_entity.id
_entity.type
_entity.pdbx_description
1 polymer ?
#
loop_
_entity_poly.entity_id
_entity_poly.type
_entity_poly.pdbx_seq_one_letter_code
_entity_poly.pdbx_strand_id
1 'polypeptide(L)'
;LLSDIDKWGIDIFRIGELSNNRPLTCVAYTAFQSRDLLKSLAIPPKTFVTFMMTLEDHYVKDNPFHNSLHAADVTQSTHTLLNTPALE
;
A
#
# COMPACT_ATOMS: atom_id res chain seq x y z
N LEU A 1 -3.70 -2.99 12.58
CA LEU A 1 -3.44 -3.38 11.18
C LEU A 1 -2.81 -2.22 10.44
N LEU A 2 -3.54 -1.30 9.79
CA LEU A 2 -2.89 -0.16 9.11
C LEU A 2 -2.15 0.80 10.07
N SER A 3 -2.49 0.79 11.36
CA SER A 3 -1.69 1.44 12.43
C SER A 3 -0.28 0.85 12.59
N ASP A 4 -0.04 -0.34 12.07
CA ASP A 4 1.21 -1.08 12.14
C ASP A 4 1.97 -1.05 10.80
N ILE A 5 1.65 -0.08 9.91
CA ILE A 5 2.21 0.02 8.55
C ILE A 5 3.74 0.11 8.53
N ASP A 6 4.36 0.62 9.58
CA ASP A 6 5.81 0.72 9.71
C ASP A 6 6.48 -0.58 10.17
N LYS A 7 5.71 -1.57 10.64
CA LYS A 7 6.24 -2.81 11.21
C LYS A 7 6.38 -3.90 10.14
N TRP A 8 7.49 -4.62 10.20
CA TRP A 8 7.67 -5.83 9.39
C TRP A 8 6.65 -6.91 9.80
N GLY A 9 6.15 -7.67 8.82
CA GLY A 9 5.24 -8.80 9.09
C GLY A 9 3.80 -8.39 9.44
N ILE A 10 3.32 -7.26 8.92
CA ILE A 10 1.91 -6.91 8.97
C ILE A 10 1.07 -8.00 8.28
N ASP A 11 -0.13 -8.28 8.80
CA ASP A 11 -1.05 -9.24 8.18
C ASP A 11 -1.70 -8.66 6.92
N ILE A 12 -1.00 -8.78 5.78
CA ILE A 12 -1.44 -8.26 4.50
C ILE A 12 -2.70 -8.97 3.99
N PHE A 13 -2.86 -10.27 4.29
CA PHE A 13 -4.03 -11.05 3.91
C PHE A 13 -5.28 -10.50 4.60
N ARG A 14 -5.19 -10.24 5.91
CA ARG A 14 -6.31 -9.65 6.66
C ARG A 14 -6.65 -8.24 6.19
N ILE A 15 -5.67 -7.45 5.75
CA ILE A 15 -5.93 -6.16 5.09
C ILE A 15 -6.70 -6.37 3.78
N GLY A 16 -6.32 -7.38 2.96
CA GLY A 16 -7.05 -7.74 1.75
C GLY A 16 -8.53 -8.06 2.00
N GLU A 17 -8.82 -8.87 3.03
CA GLU A 17 -10.19 -9.21 3.42
C GLU A 17 -10.99 -7.98 3.86
N LEU A 18 -10.44 -7.16 4.77
CA LEU A 18 -11.14 -6.02 5.37
C LEU A 18 -11.30 -4.84 4.40
N SER A 19 -10.44 -4.74 3.40
CA SER A 19 -10.49 -3.69 2.36
C SER A 19 -11.44 -4.02 1.20
N ASN A 20 -12.19 -5.12 1.28
CA ASN A 20 -13.01 -5.62 0.17
C ASN A 20 -12.18 -5.87 -1.09
N ASN A 21 -11.06 -6.59 -0.92
CA ASN A 21 -10.09 -6.90 -1.96
C ASN A 21 -9.48 -5.65 -2.63
N ARG A 22 -9.20 -4.62 -1.82
CA ARG A 22 -8.44 -3.41 -2.20
C ARG A 22 -7.18 -3.19 -1.34
N PRO A 23 -6.36 -4.23 -1.08
CA PRO A 23 -5.20 -4.10 -0.20
C PRO A 23 -4.18 -3.08 -0.70
N LEU A 24 -3.93 -3.02 -2.02
CA LEU A 24 -2.91 -2.14 -2.59
C LEU A 24 -3.31 -0.67 -2.44
N THR A 25 -4.57 -0.33 -2.73
CA THR A 25 -5.07 1.03 -2.55
C THR A 25 -4.97 1.46 -1.08
N CYS A 26 -5.40 0.61 -0.14
CA CYS A 26 -5.34 0.90 1.29
C CYS A 26 -3.90 1.11 1.79
N VAL A 27 -3.00 0.17 1.48
CA VAL A 27 -1.59 0.23 1.91
C VAL A 27 -0.88 1.44 1.32
N ALA A 28 -1.03 1.68 0.02
CA ALA A 28 -0.37 2.81 -0.64
C ALA A 28 -0.87 4.15 -0.10
N TYR A 29 -2.19 4.29 0.11
CA TYR A 29 -2.74 5.52 0.68
C TYR A 29 -2.25 5.77 2.12
N THR A 30 -2.20 4.74 2.95
CA THR A 30 -1.66 4.84 4.31
C THR A 30 -0.17 5.21 4.31
N ALA A 31 0.65 4.57 3.47
CA ALA A 31 2.08 4.86 3.37
C ALA A 31 2.36 6.28 2.83
N PHE A 32 1.57 6.75 1.84
CA PHE A 32 1.70 8.11 1.32
C PHE A 32 1.28 9.17 2.35
N GLN A 33 0.26 8.88 3.16
CA GLN A 33 -0.15 9.76 4.24
C GLN A 33 0.87 9.79 5.39
N SER A 34 1.42 8.64 5.79
CA SER A 34 2.41 8.58 6.89
C SER A 34 3.71 9.31 6.57
N ARG A 35 4.07 9.39 5.28
CA ARG A 35 5.25 10.10 4.77
C ARG A 35 4.98 11.54 4.32
N ASP A 36 3.77 12.07 4.51
CA ASP A 36 3.34 13.39 4.02
C ASP A 36 3.56 13.59 2.49
N LEU A 37 3.52 12.51 1.71
CA LEU A 37 3.83 12.51 0.27
C LEU A 37 2.74 13.18 -0.55
N LEU A 38 1.47 13.02 -0.16
CA LEU A 38 0.37 13.69 -0.87
C LEU A 38 0.53 15.22 -0.83
N LYS A 39 0.94 15.75 0.32
CA LYS A 39 1.14 17.18 0.49
C LYS A 39 2.44 17.67 -0.16
N SER A 40 3.56 17.01 0.13
CA SER A 40 4.88 17.43 -0.38
C SER A 40 4.98 17.39 -1.91
N LEU A 41 4.26 16.47 -2.55
CA LEU A 41 4.19 16.36 -4.01
C LEU A 41 2.95 17.04 -4.63
N ALA A 42 2.15 17.75 -3.83
CA ALA A 42 0.91 18.40 -4.26
C ALA A 42 -0.06 17.46 -5.01
N ILE A 43 -0.20 16.22 -4.55
CA ILE A 43 -1.09 15.21 -5.11
C ILE A 43 -2.46 15.31 -4.42
N PRO A 44 -3.55 15.66 -5.13
CA PRO A 44 -4.87 15.66 -4.53
C PRO A 44 -5.27 14.24 -4.09
N PRO A 45 -5.79 14.02 -2.86
CA PRO A 45 -6.12 12.68 -2.37
C PRO A 45 -7.07 11.90 -3.28
N LYS A 46 -8.07 12.58 -3.87
CA LYS A 46 -9.00 11.96 -4.83
C LYS A 46 -8.29 11.45 -6.08
N THR A 47 -7.32 12.21 -6.59
CA THR A 47 -6.51 11.81 -7.76
C THR A 47 -5.70 10.56 -7.43
N PHE A 48 -5.04 10.53 -6.27
CA PHE A 48 -4.27 9.37 -5.82
C PHE A 48 -5.14 8.12 -5.68
N VAL A 49 -6.27 8.22 -4.98
CA VAL A 49 -7.17 7.07 -4.79
C VAL A 49 -7.71 6.57 -6.13
N THR A 50 -8.10 7.47 -7.03
CA THR A 50 -8.59 7.08 -8.37
C THR A 50 -7.51 6.34 -9.17
N PHE A 51 -6.28 6.85 -9.13
CA PHE A 51 -5.13 6.21 -9.76
C PHE A 51 -4.87 4.82 -9.17
N MET A 52 -4.80 4.71 -7.84
CA MET A 52 -4.50 3.45 -7.16
C MET A 52 -5.59 2.39 -7.36
N MET A 53 -6.88 2.79 -7.35
CA MET A 53 -7.97 1.87 -7.66
C MET A 53 -7.86 1.33 -9.09
N THR A 54 -7.52 2.20 -10.04
CA THR A 54 -7.32 1.81 -11.45
C THR A 54 -6.11 0.88 -11.57
N LEU A 55 -4.97 1.23 -10.96
CA LEU A 55 -3.77 0.39 -10.93
C LEU A 55 -4.06 -0.99 -10.35
N GLU A 56 -4.76 -1.05 -9.23
CA GLU A 56 -5.14 -2.29 -8.55
C GLU A 56 -6.08 -3.16 -9.40
N ASP A 57 -7.01 -2.55 -10.15
CA ASP A 57 -7.89 -3.29 -11.08
C ASP A 57 -7.14 -3.90 -12.27
N HIS A 58 -5.92 -3.43 -12.58
CA HIS A 58 -5.09 -3.98 -13.65
C HIS A 58 -4.19 -5.13 -13.20
N TYR A 59 -4.14 -5.46 -11.90
CA TYR A 59 -3.58 -6.73 -11.45
C TYR A 59 -4.55 -7.88 -11.74
N VAL A 60 -4.04 -9.00 -12.24
CA VAL A 60 -4.85 -10.18 -12.59
C VAL A 60 -5.31 -10.87 -11.31
N LYS A 61 -6.62 -10.75 -10.98
CA LYS A 61 -7.21 -11.26 -9.73
C LYS A 61 -7.05 -12.78 -9.55
N ASP A 62 -7.18 -13.54 -10.64
CA ASP A 62 -7.08 -15.00 -10.61
C ASP A 62 -5.63 -15.51 -10.65
N ASN A 63 -4.63 -14.62 -10.73
CA ASN A 63 -3.25 -15.03 -10.58
C ASN A 63 -3.01 -15.42 -9.12
N PRO A 64 -2.53 -16.65 -8.84
CA PRO A 64 -2.39 -17.13 -7.47
C PRO A 64 -1.32 -16.39 -6.65
N PHE A 65 -0.46 -15.60 -7.28
CA PHE A 65 0.60 -14.87 -6.60
C PHE A 65 0.79 -13.43 -7.09
N HIS A 66 1.02 -13.20 -8.38
CA HIS A 66 1.28 -11.86 -8.93
C HIS A 66 -0.02 -11.04 -9.11
N ASN A 67 -0.70 -10.78 -8.01
CA ASN A 67 -1.94 -10.02 -7.90
C ASN A 67 -1.74 -8.78 -7.01
N SER A 68 -2.81 -8.02 -6.76
CA SER A 68 -2.71 -6.78 -5.98
C SER A 68 -2.36 -6.99 -4.51
N LEU A 69 -2.62 -8.18 -3.96
CA LEU A 69 -2.22 -8.52 -2.60
C LEU A 69 -0.70 -8.58 -2.47
N HIS A 70 -0.03 -9.25 -3.42
CA HIS A 70 1.43 -9.27 -3.46
C HIS A 70 2.02 -7.87 -3.72
N ALA A 71 1.38 -7.07 -4.59
CA ALA A 71 1.79 -5.69 -4.80
C ALA A 71 1.70 -4.84 -3.51
N ALA A 72 0.64 -5.04 -2.72
CA ALA A 72 0.47 -4.38 -1.43
C ALA A 72 1.56 -4.80 -0.43
N ASP A 73 1.87 -6.10 -0.37
CA ASP A 73 2.93 -6.67 0.47
C ASP A 73 4.31 -6.07 0.16
N VAL A 74 4.69 -6.02 -1.13
CA VAL A 74 5.97 -5.42 -1.56
C VAL A 74 6.01 -3.91 -1.30
N THR A 75 4.89 -3.21 -1.52
CA THR A 75 4.77 -1.77 -1.22
C THR A 75 5.00 -1.50 0.27
N GLN A 76 4.35 -2.26 1.15
CA GLN A 76 4.51 -2.12 2.59
C GLN A 76 5.91 -2.53 3.07
N SER A 77 6.45 -3.63 2.54
CA SER A 77 7.81 -4.09 2.84
C SER A 77 8.84 -3.01 2.48
N THR A 78 8.72 -2.40 1.30
CA THR A 78 9.58 -1.30 0.86
C THR A 78 9.42 -0.09 1.76
N HIS A 79 8.19 0.25 2.14
CA HIS A 79 7.90 1.31 3.11
C HIS A 79 8.61 1.06 4.45
N THR A 80 8.58 -0.16 4.99
CA THR A 80 9.31 -0.49 6.23
C THR A 80 10.83 -0.42 6.04
N LEU A 81 11.36 -0.95 4.93
CA LEU A 81 12.81 -0.94 4.67
C LEU A 81 13.39 0.47 4.54
N LEU A 82 12.63 1.41 3.95
CA LEU A 82 13.03 2.81 3.85
C LEU A 82 13.11 3.53 5.21
N ASN A 83 12.56 2.94 6.28
CA ASN A 83 12.66 3.46 7.65
C ASN A 83 13.83 2.84 8.45
N THR A 84 14.75 2.12 7.80
CA THR A 84 15.91 1.56 8.50
C THR A 84 16.85 2.69 9.00
N PRO A 85 17.30 2.66 10.27
CA PRO A 85 18.22 3.67 10.81
C PRO A 85 19.56 3.76 10.06
N ALA A 86 19.93 2.73 9.29
CA ALA A 86 21.15 2.73 8.49
C ALA A 86 21.06 3.59 7.21
N LEU A 87 19.88 4.11 6.87
CA LEU A 87 19.65 5.00 5.72
C LEU A 87 19.45 6.47 6.12
N GLU A 88 19.68 6.83 7.39
CA GLU A 88 19.75 8.23 7.85
C GLU A 88 21.08 8.91 7.49
#